data_AF-A0A0S4JRY3-F1
#
_entry.id   AF-A0A0S4JRY3-F1
#
_cell.length_a   1.000
_cell.length_b   1.000
_cell.length_c   1.000
_cell.angle_alpha   90.00
_cell.angle_beta   90.00
_cell.angle_gamma   90.00
#
_symmetry.space_group_name_H-M   'P 1'
#
loop_
_entity.id
_entity.type
_entity.pdbx_description
1 polymer ?
#
loop_
_entity_poly.entity_id
_entity_poly.type
_entity_poly.pdbx_seq_one_letter_code
_entity_poly.pdbx_strand_id
1 'polypeptide(L)'
;MRNDSSHERWLLETFLRETLKFHQIQVVAAVDAPHQVLSPTYFVANRILKKVDGRKRYVAIADDDWSTLTGRVVDYRRGQGQFFSNVLDLKLPQTWAADANVAVLIGGESGSGKTMEMISGHRDKSDLVVYMRGFSGESDVVKFVKYVFYCSCPCMNDVLKRHTNGDKFTVWLCFDDIDDSAALVRACSLDTTKLREMLGWGPSVEIRVAVAGSGIVAACNGSGINRNLYQLETLSHNESMRKAIVYWKIRRHLIKEALHVHCTGKDLNLGELLCDVEMLEIHWGDRQQREAMLRKRSATLSRLFREQLTSLATKMELSFVSTLVSAPDSILTLLTNEAFFAAVESDSACAAALSNPRMAALLVKEVQNIGQRTLTDEIGVATKGINVRRHVSAASSRFQTYLRVGP
;
A
#
# COMPACT_ATOMS: atom_id res chain seq x y z
N MET A 1 24.39 1.54 43.13
CA MET A 1 24.87 1.38 41.75
C MET A 1 23.82 0.64 40.96
N ARG A 2 23.00 1.33 40.16
CA ARG A 2 22.05 0.68 39.23
C ARG A 2 22.84 0.31 37.98
N ASN A 3 22.89 -0.97 37.64
CA ASN A 3 23.52 -1.49 36.44
C ASN A 3 22.98 -0.75 35.20
N ASP A 4 23.87 -0.10 34.48
CA ASP A 4 23.58 0.61 33.23
C ASP A 4 23.45 -0.38 32.05
N SER A 5 22.51 -1.33 32.21
CA SER A 5 22.18 -2.35 31.21
C SER A 5 21.72 -1.76 29.87
N SER A 6 21.28 -0.50 29.87
CA SER A 6 20.98 0.27 28.66
C SER A 6 22.21 0.55 27.82
N HIS A 7 23.31 0.98 28.45
CA HIS A 7 24.52 1.36 27.74
C HIS A 7 25.23 0.16 27.12
N GLU A 8 25.35 -0.95 27.86
CA GLU A 8 25.93 -2.19 27.36
C GLU A 8 25.14 -2.76 26.17
N ARG A 9 23.81 -2.72 26.25
CA ARG A 9 22.93 -3.15 25.15
C ARG A 9 23.14 -2.27 23.90
N TRP A 10 23.21 -0.96 24.06
CA TRP A 10 23.44 -0.04 22.95
C TRP A 10 24.80 -0.27 22.27
N LEU A 11 25.86 -0.50 23.06
CA LEU A 11 27.19 -0.83 22.53
C LEU A 11 27.18 -2.14 21.75
N LEU A 12 26.55 -3.19 22.29
CA LEU A 12 26.45 -4.49 21.63
C LEU A 12 25.65 -4.42 20.33
N GLU A 13 24.49 -3.75 20.35
CA GLU A 13 23.66 -3.54 19.15
C GLU A 13 24.43 -2.75 18.08
N THR A 14 25.21 -1.74 18.48
CA THR A 14 26.06 -0.97 17.57
C THR A 14 27.19 -1.83 16.99
N PHE A 15 27.92 -2.57 17.82
CA PHE A 15 29.00 -3.46 17.37
C PHE A 15 28.51 -4.54 16.40
N LEU A 16 27.40 -5.21 16.73
CA LEU A 16 26.80 -6.23 15.86
C LEU A 16 26.36 -5.63 14.53
N ARG A 17 25.74 -4.45 14.57
CA ARG A 17 25.31 -3.74 13.37
C ARG A 17 26.50 -3.38 12.48
N GLU A 18 27.56 -2.77 13.02
CA GLU A 18 28.74 -2.41 12.23
C GLU A 18 29.49 -3.63 11.70
N THR A 19 29.59 -4.72 12.48
CA THR A 19 30.22 -5.98 12.04
C THR A 19 29.45 -6.63 10.89
N LEU A 20 28.12 -6.71 11.00
CA LEU A 20 27.27 -7.23 9.92
C LEU A 20 27.38 -6.36 8.66
N LYS A 21 27.39 -5.03 8.81
CA LYS A 21 27.60 -4.11 7.68
C LYS A 21 28.95 -4.33 7.01
N PHE A 22 30.02 -4.45 7.79
CA PHE A 22 31.36 -4.70 7.27
C PHE A 22 31.43 -6.02 6.50
N HIS A 23 30.84 -7.08 7.05
CA HIS A 23 30.75 -8.37 6.37
C HIS A 23 29.94 -8.28 5.06
N GLN A 24 28.79 -7.60 5.07
CA GLN A 24 28.00 -7.36 3.86
C GLN A 24 28.82 -6.62 2.79
N ILE A 25 29.59 -5.59 3.17
CA ILE A 25 30.45 -4.86 2.23
C ILE A 25 31.51 -5.79 1.61
N GLN A 26 32.16 -6.64 2.41
CA GLN A 26 33.17 -7.58 1.91
C GLN A 26 32.59 -8.63 0.95
N VAL A 27 31.44 -9.21 1.27
CA VAL A 27 30.77 -10.21 0.44
C VAL A 27 30.30 -9.61 -0.89
N VAL A 28 29.91 -8.33 -0.89
CA VAL A 28 29.34 -7.64 -2.06
C VAL A 28 30.41 -7.08 -3.01
N ALA A 29 31.69 -7.17 -2.66
CA ALA A 29 32.77 -6.93 -3.63
C ALA A 29 32.68 -7.85 -4.86
N ALA A 30 32.05 -9.02 -4.71
CA ALA A 30 31.81 -9.98 -5.80
C ALA A 30 30.46 -9.80 -6.53
N VAL A 31 29.66 -8.79 -6.16
CA VAL A 31 28.38 -8.51 -6.81
C VAL A 31 28.57 -7.38 -7.83
N ASP A 32 28.32 -7.72 -9.10
CA ASP A 32 28.50 -6.81 -10.23
C ASP A 32 27.22 -6.06 -10.60
N ALA A 33 26.04 -6.62 -10.30
CA ALA A 33 24.75 -6.07 -10.70
C ALA A 33 23.91 -5.57 -9.50
N PRO A 34 23.41 -4.32 -9.52
CA PRO A 34 22.56 -3.77 -8.45
C PRO A 34 21.34 -4.62 -8.09
N HIS A 35 20.71 -5.27 -9.07
CA HIS A 35 19.53 -6.13 -8.86
C HIS A 35 19.80 -7.32 -7.93
N GLN A 36 21.04 -7.83 -7.86
CA GLN A 36 21.39 -8.93 -6.96
C GLN A 36 21.42 -8.48 -5.49
N VAL A 37 21.72 -7.20 -5.26
CA VAL A 37 21.72 -6.57 -3.94
C VAL A 37 20.29 -6.30 -3.46
N LEU A 38 19.32 -6.20 -4.37
CA LEU A 38 17.89 -6.18 -4.06
C LEU A 38 17.40 -7.59 -3.68
N SER A 39 18.01 -8.20 -2.67
CA SER A 39 17.59 -9.46 -2.08
C SER A 39 17.50 -9.33 -0.56
N PRO A 40 16.67 -10.16 0.11
CA PRO A 40 16.57 -10.15 1.57
C PRO A 40 17.88 -10.44 2.30
N THR A 41 18.90 -10.94 1.59
CA THR A 41 20.25 -11.18 2.12
C THR A 41 20.99 -9.89 2.44
N TYR A 42 20.82 -8.87 1.59
CA TYR A 42 21.57 -7.60 1.69
C TYR A 42 20.70 -6.43 2.11
N PHE A 43 19.42 -6.46 1.74
CA PHE A 43 18.47 -5.40 2.03
C PHE A 43 17.70 -5.69 3.32
N VAL A 44 17.57 -4.70 4.20
CA VAL A 44 16.86 -4.87 5.47
C VAL A 44 15.41 -5.33 5.21
N ALA A 45 15.05 -6.48 5.78
CA ALA A 45 13.82 -7.21 5.43
C ALA A 45 12.53 -6.42 5.68
N ASN A 46 12.46 -5.61 6.74
CA ASN A 46 11.26 -4.80 7.02
C ASN A 46 11.05 -3.66 6.02
N ARG A 47 12.06 -3.32 5.21
CA ARG A 47 12.00 -2.32 4.14
C ARG A 47 11.74 -2.91 2.75
N ILE A 48 11.36 -4.20 2.72
CA ILE A 48 10.94 -4.92 1.52
C ILE A 48 9.42 -5.03 1.53
N LEU A 49 8.77 -4.26 0.67
CA LEU A 49 7.32 -4.25 0.54
C LEU A 49 6.92 -5.35 -0.45
N LYS A 50 6.33 -6.42 0.08
CA LYS A 50 5.77 -7.55 -0.69
C LYS A 50 4.42 -7.16 -1.27
N LYS A 51 4.26 -7.10 -2.58
CA LYS A 51 2.95 -6.81 -3.17
C LYS A 51 2.01 -8.02 -3.15
N VAL A 52 0.74 -7.66 -3.30
CA VAL A 52 -0.42 -8.48 -3.64
C VAL A 52 -0.12 -9.53 -4.72
N ASP A 53 0.70 -9.23 -5.71
CA ASP A 53 1.03 -10.12 -6.83
C ASP A 53 2.39 -10.84 -6.66
N GLY A 54 2.98 -10.81 -5.46
CA GLY A 54 4.22 -11.50 -5.13
C GLY A 54 5.52 -10.76 -5.47
N ARG A 55 5.48 -9.66 -6.24
CA ARG A 55 6.71 -8.88 -6.53
C ARG A 55 7.11 -8.02 -5.34
N LYS A 56 8.41 -7.84 -5.13
CA LYS A 56 8.99 -7.04 -4.04
C LYS A 56 9.26 -5.61 -4.50
N ARG A 57 9.10 -4.64 -3.59
CA ARG A 57 9.49 -3.25 -3.75
C ARG A 57 10.46 -2.91 -2.63
N TYR A 58 11.64 -2.41 -2.99
CA TYR A 58 12.71 -2.13 -2.04
C TYR A 58 12.73 -0.64 -1.73
N VAL A 59 12.76 -0.29 -0.44
CA VAL A 59 12.72 1.10 0.01
C VAL A 59 13.94 1.41 0.88
N ALA A 60 14.84 2.24 0.37
CA ALA A 60 15.92 2.81 1.15
C ALA A 60 15.40 4.00 1.95
N ILE A 61 15.53 3.97 3.28
CA ILE A 61 14.94 4.94 4.18
C ILE A 61 15.67 4.92 5.53
N ALA A 62 15.78 6.07 6.20
CA ALA A 62 16.34 6.17 7.54
C ALA A 62 15.42 5.52 8.59
N ASP A 63 15.96 5.11 9.73
CA ASP A 63 15.18 4.47 10.80
C ASP A 63 14.06 5.39 11.34
N ASP A 64 14.36 6.67 11.56
CA ASP A 64 13.39 7.64 12.09
C ASP A 64 12.26 7.94 11.08
N ASP A 65 12.61 8.05 9.80
CA ASP A 65 11.65 8.22 8.72
C ASP A 65 10.79 6.98 8.54
N TRP A 66 11.37 5.79 8.68
CA TRP A 66 10.63 4.53 8.66
C TRP A 66 9.65 4.43 9.83
N SER A 67 10.08 4.78 11.03
CA SER A 67 9.20 4.85 12.21
C SER A 67 8.02 5.80 11.97
N THR A 68 8.30 6.98 11.42
CA THR A 68 7.26 7.96 11.13
C THR A 68 6.32 7.51 10.02
N LEU A 69 6.85 7.01 8.91
CA LEU A 69 6.08 6.49 7.77
C LEU A 69 5.20 5.32 8.22
N THR A 70 5.75 4.42 9.04
CA THR A 70 5.01 3.26 9.56
C THR A 70 3.88 3.64 10.49
N GLY A 71 4.04 4.68 11.31
CA GLY A 71 2.96 5.21 12.15
C GLY A 71 1.85 5.95 11.40
N ARG A 72 2.11 6.42 10.18
CA ARG A 72 1.13 7.17 9.36
C ARG A 72 0.16 6.28 8.61
N VAL A 73 0.61 5.10 8.21
CA VAL A 73 -0.09 4.27 7.23
C VAL A 73 -0.88 3.17 7.89
N VAL A 74 -2.04 2.90 7.32
CA VAL A 74 -2.88 1.77 7.70
C VAL A 74 -2.48 0.57 6.86
N ASP A 75 -2.04 -0.52 7.50
CA ASP A 75 -2.05 -1.83 6.85
C ASP A 75 -3.48 -2.37 6.78
N TYR A 76 -4.02 -2.40 5.56
CA TYR A 76 -5.34 -2.97 5.28
C TYR A 76 -5.41 -4.48 5.50
N ARG A 77 -4.29 -5.19 5.70
CA ARG A 77 -4.27 -6.63 6.01
C ARG A 77 -4.11 -6.92 7.49
N ARG A 78 -3.68 -5.99 8.35
CA ARG A 78 -3.52 -6.24 9.81
C ARG A 78 -4.32 -5.32 10.73
N GLY A 79 -4.89 -4.22 10.23
CA GLY A 79 -5.78 -3.36 11.02
C GLY A 79 -5.10 -2.70 12.21
N GLN A 80 -3.77 -2.77 12.27
CA GLN A 80 -2.92 -1.97 13.13
C GLN A 80 -2.22 -0.94 12.25
N GLY A 81 -2.07 0.28 12.75
CA GLY A 81 -1.41 1.41 12.07
C GLY A 81 0.10 1.19 11.93
N GLN A 82 0.48 0.15 11.21
CA GLN A 82 1.85 -0.21 10.90
C GLN A 82 1.93 -0.44 9.40
N PHE A 83 2.76 0.30 8.70
CA PHE A 83 3.07 0.10 7.28
C PHE A 83 3.62 -1.31 7.07
N PHE A 84 2.75 -2.24 6.67
CA PHE A 84 3.12 -3.62 6.36
C PHE A 84 2.98 -3.91 4.88
N SER A 85 3.87 -4.80 4.46
CA SER A 85 4.38 -5.13 3.12
C SER A 85 3.49 -4.96 1.88
N ASN A 86 2.16 -5.06 1.96
CA ASN A 86 1.29 -5.18 0.79
C ASN A 86 0.83 -3.84 0.25
N VAL A 87 1.65 -3.19 -0.57
CA VAL A 87 1.27 -1.92 -1.17
C VAL A 87 0.56 -2.06 -2.51
N LEU A 88 -0.49 -1.27 -2.70
CA LEU A 88 -1.19 -1.16 -3.99
C LEU A 88 -0.41 -0.24 -4.94
N ASP A 89 -0.21 -0.71 -6.17
CA ASP A 89 0.33 0.09 -7.29
C ASP A 89 -0.83 0.78 -8.01
N LEU A 90 -1.00 2.11 -7.88
CA LEU A 90 -2.07 2.75 -8.66
C LEU A 90 -1.67 2.90 -10.12
N LYS A 91 -0.38 3.10 -10.40
CA LYS A 91 0.16 3.34 -11.75
C LYS A 91 -0.59 4.46 -12.45
N LEU A 92 -0.89 5.54 -11.73
CA LEU A 92 -1.60 6.67 -12.35
C LEU A 92 -0.70 7.24 -13.44
N PRO A 93 -1.12 7.35 -14.70
CA PRO A 93 -0.25 7.82 -15.77
C PRO A 93 0.44 9.16 -15.45
N GLN A 94 -0.24 10.01 -14.67
CA GLN A 94 0.22 11.31 -14.23
C GLN A 94 1.23 11.28 -13.07
N THR A 95 1.43 10.14 -12.42
CA THR A 95 2.46 9.97 -11.38
C THR A 95 3.76 9.41 -11.94
N TRP A 96 3.97 9.52 -13.26
CA TRP A 96 5.22 9.22 -13.96
C TRP A 96 5.49 10.22 -15.09
N ALA A 97 6.66 10.86 -15.07
CA ALA A 97 7.11 11.71 -16.17
C ALA A 97 7.88 10.90 -17.23
N ALA A 98 7.75 11.25 -18.51
CA ALA A 98 8.54 10.59 -19.56
C ALA A 98 10.04 10.90 -19.40
N ASP A 99 10.37 12.18 -19.24
CA ASP A 99 11.70 12.69 -18.97
C ASP A 99 12.08 12.47 -17.49
N ALA A 100 13.32 12.05 -17.23
CA ALA A 100 13.85 11.85 -15.88
C ALA A 100 14.13 13.17 -15.16
N ASN A 101 14.37 14.26 -15.91
CA ASN A 101 14.59 15.61 -15.35
C ASN A 101 13.30 16.35 -15.02
N VAL A 102 12.14 15.75 -15.28
CA VAL A 102 10.84 16.31 -14.90
C VAL A 102 10.39 15.66 -13.60
N ALA A 103 10.31 16.47 -12.54
CA ALA A 103 9.87 15.99 -11.24
C ALA A 103 8.36 15.68 -11.25
N VAL A 104 7.94 14.57 -10.63
CA VAL A 104 6.52 14.26 -10.43
C VAL A 104 6.07 14.83 -9.09
N LEU A 105 5.07 15.71 -9.10
CA LEU A 105 4.52 16.29 -7.88
C LEU A 105 3.15 15.65 -7.61
N ILE A 106 2.97 15.12 -6.41
CA ILE A 106 1.76 14.41 -5.99
C ILE A 106 1.13 15.18 -4.84
N GLY A 107 0.25 16.10 -5.20
CA GLY A 107 -0.55 16.87 -4.25
C GLY A 107 -1.73 16.06 -3.72
N GLY A 108 -2.20 16.40 -2.52
CA GLY A 108 -3.47 15.88 -2.02
C GLY A 108 -3.63 16.03 -0.51
N GLU A 109 -4.87 15.94 -0.07
CA GLU A 109 -5.23 16.04 1.35
C GLU A 109 -4.62 14.90 2.19
N SER A 110 -4.67 15.04 3.52
CA SER A 110 -4.28 13.94 4.41
C SER A 110 -5.14 12.70 4.15
N GLY A 111 -4.50 11.54 3.98
CA GLY A 111 -5.21 10.29 3.66
C GLY A 111 -5.61 10.11 2.19
N SER A 112 -5.26 11.04 1.28
CA SER A 112 -5.50 10.88 -0.17
C SER A 112 -4.73 9.71 -0.80
N GLY A 113 -3.70 9.19 -0.10
CA GLY A 113 -2.82 8.15 -0.62
C GLY A 113 -1.57 8.66 -1.35
N LYS A 114 -1.32 9.98 -1.35
CA LYS A 114 -0.16 10.60 -2.04
C LYS A 114 1.19 9.93 -1.73
N THR A 115 1.52 9.73 -0.46
CA THR A 115 2.77 9.09 -0.03
C THR A 115 2.85 7.64 -0.49
N MET A 116 1.71 6.92 -0.49
CA MET A 116 1.65 5.53 -0.94
C MET A 116 1.87 5.43 -2.44
N GLU A 117 1.22 6.30 -3.22
CA GLU A 117 1.42 6.35 -4.66
C GLU A 117 2.84 6.77 -5.02
N MET A 118 3.42 7.72 -4.28
CA MET A 118 4.82 8.12 -4.44
C MET A 118 5.79 6.94 -4.24
N ILE A 119 5.61 6.13 -3.18
CA ILE A 119 6.51 5.01 -2.87
C ILE A 119 6.27 3.81 -3.79
N SER A 120 5.01 3.52 -4.11
CA SER A 120 4.63 2.24 -4.70
C SER A 120 4.07 2.29 -6.10
N GLY A 121 3.81 3.49 -6.63
CA GLY A 121 3.46 3.72 -8.01
C GLY A 121 4.60 3.32 -8.95
N HIS A 122 4.23 2.86 -10.14
CA HIS A 122 5.14 2.59 -11.26
C HIS A 122 6.33 1.70 -10.92
N ARG A 123 6.09 0.65 -10.14
CA ARG A 123 7.17 -0.27 -9.75
C ARG A 123 7.83 -0.97 -10.94
N ASP A 124 7.10 -1.13 -12.04
CA ASP A 124 7.57 -1.79 -13.25
C ASP A 124 8.57 -0.94 -14.01
N LYS A 125 8.75 0.31 -13.57
CA LYS A 125 9.65 1.28 -14.16
C LYS A 125 10.76 1.73 -13.20
N SER A 126 10.76 1.27 -11.95
CA SER A 126 11.78 1.64 -10.95
C SER A 126 12.18 0.44 -10.10
N ASP A 127 13.48 0.26 -9.90
CA ASP A 127 14.03 -0.90 -9.19
C ASP A 127 14.11 -0.64 -7.67
N LEU A 128 14.48 0.59 -7.30
CA LEU A 128 14.72 1.01 -5.92
C LEU A 128 14.02 2.34 -5.63
N VAL A 129 13.37 2.41 -4.48
CA VAL A 129 12.87 3.68 -3.91
C VAL A 129 13.86 4.18 -2.88
N VAL A 130 14.14 5.47 -2.89
CA VAL A 130 14.81 6.16 -1.80
C VAL A 130 13.82 7.16 -1.22
N TYR A 131 13.38 6.94 0.00
CA TYR A 131 12.43 7.81 0.68
C TYR A 131 13.13 8.71 1.68
N MET A 132 12.76 9.98 1.68
CA MET A 132 13.26 10.98 2.61
C MET A 132 12.18 12.01 2.95
N ARG A 133 12.21 12.49 4.20
CA ARG A 133 11.33 13.56 4.67
C ARG A 133 12.11 14.84 4.89
N GLY A 134 11.75 15.88 4.14
CA GLY A 134 12.38 17.20 4.22
C GLY A 134 13.84 17.22 3.75
N PHE A 135 14.26 18.36 3.20
CA PHE A 135 15.67 18.65 2.92
C PHE A 135 15.88 20.15 2.69
N SER A 136 17.07 20.65 3.01
CA SER A 136 17.42 22.07 2.86
C SER A 136 18.11 22.41 1.52
N GLY A 137 18.73 21.45 0.83
CA GLY A 137 19.35 21.68 -0.49
C GLY A 137 19.96 20.43 -1.14
N GLU A 138 20.53 20.59 -2.35
CA GLU A 138 21.12 19.48 -3.14
C GLU A 138 22.22 18.71 -2.39
N SER A 139 23.09 19.45 -1.68
CA SER A 139 24.15 18.85 -0.88
C SER A 139 23.60 17.99 0.26
N ASP A 140 22.43 18.34 0.80
CA ASP A 140 21.75 17.57 1.82
C ASP A 140 21.10 16.32 1.22
N VAL A 141 20.59 16.38 -0.02
CA VAL A 141 20.10 15.19 -0.73
C VAL A 141 21.24 14.16 -0.88
N VAL A 142 22.43 14.57 -1.30
CA VAL A 142 23.58 13.66 -1.43
C VAL A 142 23.95 13.02 -0.09
N LYS A 143 24.01 13.81 0.99
CA LYS A 143 24.27 13.30 2.34
C LYS A 143 23.19 12.32 2.79
N PHE A 144 21.93 12.66 2.54
CA PHE A 144 20.78 11.86 2.96
C PHE A 144 20.70 10.54 2.21
N VAL A 145 20.91 10.54 0.89
CA VAL A 145 20.96 9.32 0.07
C VAL A 145 22.04 8.37 0.60
N LYS A 146 23.24 8.88 0.89
CA LYS A 146 24.32 8.08 1.49
C LYS A 146 23.91 7.53 2.86
N TYR A 147 23.26 8.35 3.68
CA TYR A 147 22.79 7.96 5.01
C TYR A 147 21.71 6.87 4.94
N VAL A 148 20.71 6.98 4.06
CA VAL A 148 19.67 5.94 3.95
C VAL A 148 20.21 4.63 3.41
N PHE A 149 21.22 4.65 2.55
CA PHE A 149 21.90 3.43 2.11
C PHE A 149 22.69 2.82 3.24
N TYR A 150 23.41 3.63 4.03
CA TYR A 150 24.06 3.16 5.25
C TYR A 150 23.07 2.49 6.21
N CYS A 151 21.83 2.99 6.30
CA CYS A 151 20.78 2.39 7.12
C CYS A 151 20.14 1.13 6.49
N SER A 152 19.90 1.10 5.17
CA SER A 152 19.07 0.06 4.50
C SER A 152 19.85 -1.04 3.80
N CYS A 153 20.98 -0.68 3.19
CA CYS A 153 21.75 -1.55 2.33
C CYS A 153 23.12 -0.91 2.07
N PRO A 154 24.08 -1.01 3.02
CA PRO A 154 25.32 -0.24 3.00
C PRO A 154 26.12 -0.41 1.70
N CYS A 155 26.07 -1.61 1.14
CA CYS A 155 26.78 -1.98 -0.08
C CYS A 155 26.14 -1.44 -1.38
N MET A 156 24.88 -1.00 -1.34
CA MET A 156 24.15 -0.52 -2.52
C MET A 156 24.86 0.65 -3.18
N ASN A 157 25.39 1.58 -2.37
CA ASN A 157 26.08 2.76 -2.89
C ASN A 157 27.27 2.38 -3.79
N ASP A 158 28.09 1.42 -3.35
CA ASP A 158 29.29 1.05 -4.09
C ASP A 158 28.96 0.22 -5.33
N VAL A 159 27.90 -0.59 -5.28
CA VAL A 159 27.40 -1.31 -6.46
C VAL A 159 26.86 -0.33 -7.51
N LEU A 160 26.13 0.70 -7.11
CA LEU A 160 25.66 1.75 -8.02
C LEU A 160 26.79 2.56 -8.64
N LYS A 161 27.90 2.80 -7.93
CA LYS A 161 29.11 3.43 -8.50
C LYS A 161 29.73 2.60 -9.63
N ARG A 162 29.75 1.27 -9.48
CA ARG A 162 30.33 0.34 -10.47
C ARG A 162 29.39 0.04 -11.65
N HIS A 163 28.10 0.36 -11.52
CA HIS A 163 27.07 0.07 -12.52
C HIS A 163 27.19 0.96 -13.76
N THR A 164 28.12 0.59 -14.64
CA THR A 164 28.51 1.38 -15.82
C THR A 164 27.98 0.84 -17.15
N ASN A 165 27.49 -0.39 -17.17
CA ASN A 165 26.99 -1.07 -18.36
C ASN A 165 25.80 -1.99 -18.01
N GLY A 166 25.19 -2.63 -19.01
CA GLY A 166 24.05 -3.53 -18.84
C GLY A 166 22.71 -2.80 -18.72
N ASP A 167 21.75 -3.47 -18.08
CA ASP A 167 20.39 -2.95 -17.92
C ASP A 167 20.36 -1.68 -17.06
N LYS A 168 19.51 -0.73 -17.45
CA LYS A 168 19.32 0.49 -16.68
C LYS A 168 18.79 0.14 -15.29
N PHE A 169 19.38 0.75 -14.25
CA PHE A 169 18.88 0.65 -12.89
C PHE A 169 18.22 1.97 -12.49
N THR A 170 16.91 1.97 -12.30
CA THR A 170 16.15 3.19 -12.03
C THR A 170 15.90 3.37 -10.53
N VAL A 171 16.49 4.43 -9.98
CA VAL A 171 16.31 4.90 -8.60
C VAL A 171 15.24 5.98 -8.58
N TRP A 172 14.20 5.77 -7.77
CA TRP A 172 13.08 6.67 -7.58
C TRP A 172 13.23 7.40 -6.24
N LEU A 173 13.64 8.67 -6.28
CA LEU A 173 13.80 9.54 -5.12
C LEU A 173 12.44 10.14 -4.73
N CYS A 174 11.97 9.79 -3.54
CA CYS A 174 10.71 10.24 -2.96
C CYS A 174 10.97 11.29 -1.87
N PHE A 175 10.51 12.51 -2.08
CA PHE A 175 10.51 13.58 -1.09
C PHE A 175 9.11 13.74 -0.51
N ASP A 176 8.93 13.39 0.76
CA ASP A 176 7.63 13.52 1.47
C ASP A 176 7.64 14.73 2.41
N ASP A 177 6.43 15.15 2.82
CA ASP A 177 6.20 16.33 3.69
C ASP A 177 6.87 17.62 3.18
N ILE A 178 6.90 17.82 1.87
CA ILE A 178 7.37 19.08 1.30
C ILE A 178 6.22 20.08 1.33
N ASP A 179 6.14 20.84 2.42
CA ASP A 179 5.16 21.92 2.60
C ASP A 179 5.77 23.32 2.39
N ASP A 180 7.10 23.44 2.27
CA ASP A 180 7.81 24.70 1.97
C ASP A 180 8.02 24.88 0.45
N SER A 181 7.67 26.07 -0.06
CA SER A 181 7.83 26.43 -1.46
C SER A 181 9.29 26.39 -1.92
N ALA A 182 10.26 26.71 -1.05
CA ALA A 182 11.67 26.72 -1.43
C ALA A 182 12.22 25.29 -1.60
N ALA A 183 11.85 24.37 -0.71
CA ALA A 183 12.20 22.96 -0.85
C ALA A 183 11.57 22.33 -2.10
N LEU A 184 10.32 22.69 -2.41
CA LEU A 184 9.65 22.26 -3.64
C LEU A 184 10.35 22.76 -4.90
N VAL A 185 10.66 24.06 -4.98
CA VAL A 185 11.42 24.65 -6.11
C VAL A 185 12.72 23.89 -6.33
N ARG A 186 13.44 23.59 -5.24
CA ARG A 186 14.71 22.85 -5.32
C ARG A 186 14.50 21.43 -5.83
N ALA A 187 13.50 20.71 -5.33
CA ALA A 187 13.18 19.36 -5.80
C ALA A 187 12.88 19.34 -7.31
N CYS A 188 12.07 20.30 -7.79
CA CYS A 188 11.71 20.42 -9.20
C CYS A 188 12.88 20.84 -10.10
N SER A 189 13.90 21.48 -9.54
CA SER A 189 15.05 21.99 -10.31
C SER A 189 16.26 21.05 -10.26
N LEU A 190 16.11 19.86 -9.66
CA LEU A 190 17.21 18.89 -9.58
C LEU A 190 17.57 18.39 -10.98
N ASP A 191 18.78 18.72 -11.42
CA ASP A 191 19.41 18.03 -12.53
C ASP A 191 19.79 16.62 -12.08
N THR A 192 19.01 15.63 -12.54
CA THR A 192 19.20 14.23 -12.13
C THR A 192 20.53 13.64 -12.62
N THR A 193 21.09 14.18 -13.71
CA THR A 193 22.39 13.76 -14.24
C THR A 193 23.51 14.28 -13.36
N LYS A 194 23.46 15.58 -13.02
CA LYS A 194 24.42 16.19 -12.09
C LYS A 194 24.34 15.55 -10.70
N LEU A 195 23.13 15.25 -10.20
CA LEU A 195 22.96 14.57 -8.91
C LEU A 195 23.58 13.16 -8.93
N ARG A 196 23.37 12.39 -10.00
CA ARG A 196 24.00 11.08 -10.20
C ARG A 196 25.53 11.18 -10.16
N GLU A 197 26.10 12.18 -10.82
CA GLU A 197 27.55 12.44 -10.80
C GLU A 197 28.06 12.83 -9.41
N MET A 198 27.34 13.68 -8.68
CA MET A 198 27.69 14.04 -7.29
C MET A 198 27.64 12.85 -6.33
N LEU A 199 26.75 11.89 -6.60
CA LEU A 199 26.69 10.61 -5.87
C LEU A 199 27.80 9.64 -6.30
N GLY A 200 28.47 9.92 -7.42
CA GLY A 200 29.49 9.07 -8.03
C GLY A 200 28.92 7.82 -8.69
N TRP A 201 27.61 7.79 -8.98
CA TRP A 201 26.95 6.62 -9.54
C TRP A 201 27.26 6.45 -11.03
N GLY A 202 27.34 5.20 -11.47
CA GLY A 202 27.64 4.86 -12.85
C GLY A 202 26.56 5.36 -13.83
N PRO A 203 26.89 5.50 -15.12
CA PRO A 203 25.99 6.05 -16.14
C PRO A 203 24.75 5.20 -16.42
N SER A 204 24.74 3.92 -16.06
CA SER A 204 23.56 3.06 -16.21
C SER A 204 22.53 3.25 -15.10
N VAL A 205 22.78 4.13 -14.12
CA VAL A 205 21.81 4.47 -13.07
C VAL A 205 20.96 5.67 -13.50
N GLU A 206 19.65 5.49 -13.56
CA GLU A 206 18.69 6.59 -13.76
C GLU A 206 18.19 7.10 -12.41
N ILE A 207 18.18 8.42 -12.21
CA ILE A 207 17.49 9.03 -11.08
C ILE A 207 16.19 9.63 -11.59
N ARG A 208 15.09 9.35 -10.88
CA ARG A 208 13.79 10.02 -11.08
C ARG A 208 13.32 10.61 -9.77
N VAL A 209 12.62 11.73 -9.84
CA VAL A 209 12.20 12.49 -8.66
C VAL A 209 10.68 12.51 -8.55
N ALA A 210 10.19 12.16 -7.38
CA ALA A 210 8.80 12.35 -6.99
C ALA A 210 8.72 13.11 -5.66
N VAL A 211 7.75 14.01 -5.55
CA VAL A 211 7.53 14.85 -4.38
C VAL A 211 6.07 14.72 -3.97
N ALA A 212 5.80 14.48 -2.69
CA ALA A 212 4.46 14.44 -2.14
C ALA A 212 4.31 15.41 -0.97
N GLY A 213 3.15 16.06 -0.89
CA GLY A 213 2.89 17.08 0.13
C GLY A 213 1.46 17.62 0.04
N SER A 214 0.95 18.12 1.17
CA SER A 214 -0.35 18.77 1.25
C SER A 214 -0.34 20.14 0.58
N GLY A 215 0.75 20.88 0.74
CA GLY A 215 0.90 22.25 0.22
C GLY A 215 1.32 22.35 -1.24
N ILE A 216 1.63 21.23 -1.92
CA ILE A 216 2.22 21.23 -3.27
C ILE A 216 1.41 22.06 -4.26
N VAL A 217 0.09 21.89 -4.30
CA VAL A 217 -0.77 22.57 -5.28
C VAL A 217 -0.72 24.09 -5.08
N ALA A 218 -0.84 24.54 -3.83
CA ALA A 218 -0.75 25.95 -3.48
C ALA A 218 0.65 26.51 -3.79
N ALA A 219 1.70 25.76 -3.44
CA ALA A 219 3.07 26.15 -3.69
C ALA A 219 3.41 26.23 -5.19
N CYS A 220 2.91 25.30 -6.02
CA CYS A 220 3.10 25.35 -7.49
C CYS A 220 2.48 26.61 -8.11
N ASN A 221 1.31 27.03 -7.62
CA ASN A 221 0.62 28.20 -8.13
C ASN A 221 1.33 29.51 -7.76
N GLY A 222 1.99 29.56 -6.58
CA GLY A 222 2.65 30.77 -6.08
C GLY A 222 4.15 30.89 -6.38
N SER A 223 4.83 29.80 -6.74
CA SER A 223 6.30 29.73 -6.79
C SER A 223 6.92 30.19 -8.11
N GLY A 224 6.13 30.38 -9.18
CA GLY A 224 6.66 30.74 -10.50
C GLY A 224 7.56 29.67 -11.13
N ILE A 225 7.58 28.44 -10.59
CA ILE A 225 8.36 27.32 -11.15
C ILE A 225 7.88 27.07 -12.58
N ASN A 226 8.83 26.96 -13.50
CA ASN A 226 8.54 26.62 -14.89
C ASN A 226 7.81 25.26 -14.95
N ARG A 227 6.60 25.25 -15.53
CA ARG A 227 5.77 24.05 -15.68
C ARG A 227 6.44 22.93 -16.48
N ASN A 228 7.50 23.23 -17.24
CA ASN A 228 8.27 22.22 -17.96
C ASN A 228 9.19 21.39 -17.04
N LEU A 229 9.42 21.84 -15.80
CA LEU A 229 10.28 21.15 -14.84
C LEU A 229 9.53 20.12 -13.99
N TYR A 230 8.19 20.12 -14.04
CA TYR A 230 7.40 19.23 -13.21
C TYR A 230 6.09 18.79 -13.86
N GLN A 231 5.62 17.62 -13.43
CA GLN A 231 4.30 17.08 -13.75
C GLN A 231 3.51 17.00 -12.45
N LEU A 232 2.47 17.82 -12.31
CA LEU A 232 1.63 17.85 -11.11
C LEU A 232 0.41 16.95 -11.26
N GLU A 233 0.24 16.04 -10.32
CA GLU A 233 -0.96 15.25 -10.11
C GLU A 233 -1.57 15.61 -8.75
N THR A 234 -2.88 15.88 -8.72
CA THR A 234 -3.59 16.17 -7.47
C THR A 234 -4.55 15.05 -7.15
N LEU A 235 -4.19 14.25 -6.15
CA LEU A 235 -5.08 13.24 -5.60
C LEU A 235 -6.15 13.92 -4.75
N SER A 236 -7.25 14.30 -5.40
CA SER A 236 -8.43 14.87 -4.74
C SER A 236 -9.52 13.82 -4.57
N HIS A 237 -10.36 13.98 -3.54
CA HIS A 237 -11.58 13.17 -3.38
C HIS A 237 -12.65 13.44 -4.44
N ASN A 238 -12.48 14.46 -5.30
CA ASN A 238 -13.54 15.01 -6.12
C ASN A 238 -13.55 14.55 -7.58
N GLU A 239 -12.57 13.77 -8.06
CA GLU A 239 -12.61 13.25 -9.44
C GLU A 239 -13.76 12.25 -9.64
N SER A 240 -14.66 12.60 -10.56
CA SER A 240 -16.10 12.26 -10.55
C SER A 240 -16.51 10.88 -11.06
N MET A 241 -15.59 9.96 -11.34
CA MET A 241 -15.92 8.53 -11.59
C MET A 241 -14.93 7.55 -10.98
N ARG A 242 -13.81 8.04 -10.42
CA ARG A 242 -12.67 7.24 -9.98
C ARG A 242 -12.53 7.14 -8.46
N LYS A 243 -13.54 7.64 -7.74
CA LYS A 243 -13.49 7.87 -6.30
C LYS A 243 -13.07 6.62 -5.51
N ALA A 244 -13.53 5.43 -5.91
CA ALA A 244 -13.23 4.18 -5.22
C ALA A 244 -12.23 3.27 -5.96
N ILE A 245 -11.33 3.78 -6.82
CA ILE A 245 -10.37 2.92 -7.57
C ILE A 245 -9.57 2.03 -6.63
N VAL A 246 -9.04 2.58 -5.54
CA VAL A 246 -8.24 1.80 -4.57
C VAL A 246 -9.07 0.70 -3.95
N TYR A 247 -10.27 1.05 -3.49
CA TYR A 247 -11.23 0.09 -2.94
C TYR A 247 -11.49 -1.06 -3.93
N TRP A 248 -11.86 -0.73 -5.17
CA TRP A 248 -12.21 -1.73 -6.17
C TRP A 248 -11.01 -2.57 -6.63
N LYS A 249 -9.81 -1.99 -6.70
CA LYS A 249 -8.57 -2.75 -6.93
C LYS A 249 -8.32 -3.76 -5.81
N ILE A 250 -8.52 -3.37 -4.54
CA ILE A 250 -8.41 -4.30 -3.41
C ILE A 250 -9.50 -5.38 -3.50
N ARG A 251 -10.77 -5.01 -3.78
CA ARG A 251 -11.88 -5.96 -3.92
C ARG A 251 -11.64 -6.99 -5.01
N ARG A 252 -11.23 -6.56 -6.21
CA ARG A 252 -10.86 -7.47 -7.32
C ARG A 252 -9.75 -8.43 -6.94
N HIS A 253 -8.76 -7.96 -6.19
CA HIS A 253 -7.70 -8.83 -5.70
C HIS A 253 -8.22 -9.89 -4.72
N LEU A 254 -9.02 -9.49 -3.72
CA LEU A 254 -9.60 -10.42 -2.75
C LEU A 254 -10.49 -11.47 -3.44
N ILE A 255 -11.26 -11.04 -4.45
CA ILE A 255 -12.07 -11.93 -5.28
C ILE A 255 -11.19 -12.94 -6.03
N LYS A 256 -10.10 -12.49 -6.67
CA LYS A 256 -9.19 -13.37 -7.41
C LYS A 256 -8.48 -14.37 -6.49
N GLU A 257 -8.04 -13.93 -5.32
CA GLU A 257 -7.44 -14.81 -4.31
C GLU A 257 -8.45 -15.89 -3.89
N ALA A 258 -9.69 -15.49 -3.61
CA ALA A 258 -10.71 -16.43 -3.22
C ALA A 258 -11.05 -17.40 -4.37
N LEU A 259 -11.19 -16.94 -5.62
CA LEU A 259 -11.40 -17.80 -6.79
C LEU A 259 -10.29 -18.84 -6.98
N HIS A 260 -9.02 -18.44 -6.85
CA HIS A 260 -7.88 -19.34 -7.01
C HIS A 260 -7.94 -20.53 -6.03
N VAL A 261 -8.51 -20.32 -4.84
CA VAL A 261 -8.70 -21.39 -3.85
C VAL A 261 -9.84 -22.35 -4.22
N HIS A 262 -10.81 -21.91 -5.03
CA HIS A 262 -12.11 -22.60 -5.20
C HIS A 262 -12.38 -23.19 -6.60
N CYS A 263 -11.56 -22.91 -7.61
CA CYS A 263 -11.75 -23.43 -8.98
C CYS A 263 -11.58 -24.96 -9.14
N THR A 264 -11.46 -25.73 -8.06
CA THR A 264 -11.31 -27.20 -8.11
C THR A 264 -12.59 -27.98 -7.78
N GLY A 265 -13.68 -27.33 -7.35
CA GLY A 265 -14.94 -27.99 -6.96
C GLY A 265 -16.17 -27.46 -7.73
N LYS A 266 -17.08 -28.36 -8.12
CA LYS A 266 -18.20 -28.10 -9.04
C LYS A 266 -19.47 -27.46 -8.44
N ASP A 267 -19.50 -27.13 -7.15
CA ASP A 267 -20.80 -27.14 -6.45
C ASP A 267 -21.48 -25.78 -6.22
N LEU A 268 -20.83 -24.63 -6.43
CA LEU A 268 -21.54 -23.33 -6.37
C LEU A 268 -21.22 -22.41 -7.56
N ASN A 269 -22.29 -21.86 -8.15
CA ASN A 269 -22.19 -20.84 -9.18
C ASN A 269 -21.85 -19.47 -8.57
N LEU A 270 -20.60 -19.33 -8.11
CA LEU A 270 -20.04 -18.06 -7.65
C LEU A 270 -19.89 -17.04 -8.80
N GLY A 271 -19.93 -17.50 -10.06
CA GLY A 271 -19.78 -16.64 -11.24
C GLY A 271 -20.81 -15.52 -11.29
N GLU A 272 -22.07 -15.79 -10.95
CA GLU A 272 -23.12 -14.77 -10.92
C GLU A 272 -22.84 -13.67 -9.89
N LEU A 273 -22.42 -14.05 -8.67
CA LEU A 273 -22.07 -13.10 -7.61
C LEU A 273 -20.91 -12.19 -8.02
N LEU A 274 -19.93 -12.75 -8.72
CA LEU A 274 -18.77 -12.01 -9.20
C LEU A 274 -19.14 -11.04 -10.31
N CYS A 275 -19.96 -11.47 -11.27
CA CYS A 275 -20.51 -10.57 -12.28
C CYS A 275 -21.29 -9.41 -11.62
N ASP A 276 -22.06 -9.68 -10.57
CA ASP A 276 -22.77 -8.63 -9.84
C ASP A 276 -21.82 -7.63 -9.16
N VAL A 277 -20.70 -8.10 -8.58
CA VAL A 277 -19.68 -7.21 -7.99
C VAL A 277 -18.95 -6.40 -9.05
N GLU A 278 -18.63 -6.99 -10.21
CA GLU A 278 -18.01 -6.28 -11.33
C GLU A 278 -18.94 -5.20 -11.91
N MET A 279 -20.22 -5.53 -12.09
CA MET A 279 -21.23 -4.54 -12.52
C MET A 279 -21.38 -3.41 -11.49
N LEU A 280 -21.26 -3.71 -10.21
CA LEU A 280 -21.28 -2.70 -9.16
C LEU A 280 -20.06 -1.77 -9.21
N GLU A 281 -18.87 -2.27 -9.55
CA GLU A 281 -17.68 -1.45 -9.81
C GLU A 281 -17.92 -0.48 -10.98
N ILE A 282 -18.45 -1.00 -12.10
CA ILE A 282 -18.73 -0.21 -13.31
C ILE A 282 -19.72 0.94 -13.00
N HIS A 283 -20.77 0.63 -12.24
CA HIS A 283 -21.86 1.56 -11.95
C HIS A 283 -21.70 2.35 -10.64
N TRP A 284 -20.54 2.25 -9.97
CA TRP A 284 -20.35 2.83 -8.63
C TRP A 284 -20.58 4.36 -8.56
N GLY A 285 -20.26 5.06 -9.65
CA GLY A 285 -20.42 6.51 -9.78
C GLY A 285 -21.87 6.96 -10.02
N ASP A 286 -22.73 6.08 -10.57
CA ASP A 286 -24.14 6.37 -10.81
C ASP A 286 -24.96 5.87 -9.63
N ARG A 287 -25.59 6.78 -8.88
CA ARG A 287 -26.34 6.42 -7.68
C ARG A 287 -27.50 5.47 -7.96
N GLN A 288 -28.27 5.71 -9.03
CA GLN A 288 -29.47 4.94 -9.33
C GLN A 288 -29.10 3.53 -9.79
N GLN A 289 -28.10 3.44 -10.67
CA GLN A 289 -27.58 2.15 -11.14
C GLN A 289 -26.88 1.39 -10.02
N ARG A 290 -26.09 2.06 -9.17
CA ARG A 290 -25.49 1.48 -7.97
C ARG A 290 -26.54 0.89 -7.03
N GLU A 291 -27.60 1.63 -6.72
CA GLU A 291 -28.69 1.12 -5.86
C GLU A 291 -29.41 -0.09 -6.47
N ALA A 292 -29.54 -0.16 -7.80
CA ALA A 292 -30.07 -1.34 -8.50
C ALA A 292 -29.10 -2.53 -8.41
N MET A 293 -27.81 -2.33 -8.66
CA MET A 293 -26.79 -3.38 -8.59
C MET A 293 -26.59 -3.91 -7.17
N LEU A 294 -26.64 -3.05 -6.15
CA LEU A 294 -26.60 -3.45 -4.73
C LEU A 294 -27.75 -4.40 -4.39
N ARG A 295 -28.97 -4.11 -4.86
CA ARG A 295 -30.14 -4.98 -4.66
C ARG A 295 -29.99 -6.31 -5.37
N LYS A 296 -29.56 -6.29 -6.64
CA LYS A 296 -29.31 -7.50 -7.43
C LYS A 296 -28.31 -8.42 -6.74
N ARG A 297 -27.13 -7.89 -6.38
CA ARG A 297 -26.10 -8.63 -5.65
C ARG A 297 -26.61 -9.20 -4.33
N SER A 298 -27.40 -8.43 -3.57
CA SER A 298 -27.95 -8.88 -2.29
C SER A 298 -28.91 -10.06 -2.46
N ALA A 299 -29.68 -10.09 -3.55
CA ALA A 299 -30.54 -11.22 -3.89
C ALA A 299 -29.72 -12.47 -4.25
N THR A 300 -28.70 -12.31 -5.10
CA THR A 300 -27.76 -13.38 -5.46
C THR A 300 -27.06 -13.95 -4.23
N LEU A 301 -26.55 -13.08 -3.36
CA LEU A 301 -25.88 -13.48 -2.12
C LEU A 301 -26.82 -14.24 -1.18
N SER A 302 -28.06 -13.79 -1.02
CA SER A 302 -29.08 -14.45 -0.19
C SER A 302 -29.47 -15.83 -0.74
N ARG A 303 -29.49 -15.99 -2.07
CA ARG A 303 -29.71 -17.29 -2.72
C ARG A 303 -28.53 -18.24 -2.43
N LEU A 304 -27.30 -17.79 -2.65
CA LEU A 304 -26.10 -18.59 -2.42
C LEU A 304 -25.93 -19.01 -0.95
N PHE A 305 -26.25 -18.14 0.01
CA PHE A 305 -26.26 -18.52 1.42
C PHE A 305 -27.25 -19.66 1.72
N ARG A 306 -28.47 -19.60 1.16
CA ARG A 306 -29.47 -20.66 1.35
C ARG A 306 -29.00 -21.97 0.74
N GLU A 307 -28.47 -21.94 -0.47
CA GLU A 307 -27.92 -23.13 -1.14
C GLU A 307 -26.78 -23.76 -0.33
N GLN A 308 -25.87 -22.94 0.17
CA GLN A 308 -24.76 -23.39 1.00
C GLN A 308 -25.24 -24.00 2.33
N LEU A 309 -26.20 -23.36 3.01
CA LEU A 309 -26.75 -23.88 4.27
C LEU A 309 -27.51 -25.20 4.06
N THR A 310 -28.28 -25.32 2.98
CA THR A 310 -28.95 -26.58 2.62
C THR A 310 -27.92 -27.68 2.34
N SER A 311 -26.86 -27.37 1.57
CA SER A 311 -25.77 -28.31 1.29
C SER A 311 -25.07 -28.78 2.57
N LEU A 312 -24.81 -27.86 3.51
CA LEU A 312 -24.24 -28.20 4.82
C LEU A 312 -25.20 -29.07 5.65
N ALA A 313 -26.50 -28.75 5.68
CA ALA A 313 -27.49 -29.55 6.39
C ALA A 313 -27.56 -30.99 5.84
N THR A 314 -27.62 -31.16 4.52
CA THR A 314 -27.60 -32.49 3.88
C THR A 314 -26.31 -33.25 4.18
N LYS A 315 -25.15 -32.57 4.19
CA LYS A 315 -23.87 -33.19 4.56
C LYS A 315 -23.84 -33.63 6.02
N MET A 316 -24.37 -32.81 6.94
CA MET A 316 -24.43 -33.13 8.38
C MET A 316 -25.35 -34.31 8.66
N GLU A 317 -26.48 -34.44 7.96
CA GLU A 317 -27.36 -35.62 8.06
C GLU A 317 -26.65 -36.92 7.62
N LEU A 318 -25.71 -36.82 6.68
CA LEU A 318 -24.92 -37.96 6.17
C LEU A 318 -23.67 -38.26 7.01
N SER A 319 -23.18 -37.33 7.83
CA SER A 319 -21.87 -37.41 8.48
C SER A 319 -21.90 -37.65 10.00
N PHE A 320 -22.96 -38.24 10.54
CA PHE A 320 -23.24 -38.39 11.99
C PHE A 320 -22.16 -39.16 12.81
N VAL A 321 -21.02 -39.56 12.22
CA VAL A 321 -20.01 -40.42 12.87
C VAL A 321 -18.59 -39.81 12.99
N SER A 322 -18.30 -38.60 12.50
CA SER A 322 -16.94 -38.03 12.67
C SER A 322 -16.94 -36.61 13.21
N THR A 323 -16.66 -36.50 14.51
CA THR A 323 -16.35 -35.26 15.21
C THR A 323 -15.03 -34.64 14.74
N LEU A 324 -14.94 -33.32 14.96
CA LEU A 324 -13.76 -32.45 15.07
C LEU A 324 -13.37 -31.61 13.85
N VAL A 325 -13.73 -30.32 13.98
CA VAL A 325 -12.94 -29.14 13.57
C VAL A 325 -12.49 -29.21 12.10
N SER A 326 -13.45 -29.30 11.20
CA SER A 326 -13.20 -28.88 9.82
C SER A 326 -12.95 -27.38 9.83
N ALA A 327 -11.84 -26.95 9.23
CA ALA A 327 -11.56 -25.54 8.97
C ALA A 327 -12.82 -24.84 8.41
N PRO A 328 -13.09 -23.57 8.78
CA PRO A 328 -14.27 -22.86 8.31
C PRO A 328 -14.36 -22.96 6.79
N ASP A 329 -15.52 -23.43 6.31
CA ASP A 329 -15.77 -23.63 4.89
C ASP A 329 -15.38 -22.35 4.15
N SER A 330 -14.42 -22.48 3.23
CA SER A 330 -13.83 -21.35 2.54
C SER A 330 -14.88 -20.61 1.70
N ILE A 331 -15.94 -21.31 1.26
CA ILE A 331 -17.10 -20.73 0.57
C ILE A 331 -17.91 -19.89 1.55
N LEU A 332 -18.22 -20.43 2.74
CA LEU A 332 -18.94 -19.69 3.76
C LEU A 332 -18.17 -18.43 4.15
N THR A 333 -16.85 -18.52 4.26
CA THR A 333 -15.97 -17.38 4.51
C THR A 333 -16.09 -16.30 3.43
N LEU A 334 -16.08 -16.70 2.16
CA LEU A 334 -16.29 -15.77 1.04
C LEU A 334 -17.66 -15.11 1.10
N LEU A 335 -18.74 -15.88 1.27
CA LEU A 335 -20.11 -15.35 1.30
C LEU A 335 -20.30 -14.40 2.49
N THR A 336 -19.75 -14.76 3.65
CA THR A 336 -19.77 -13.93 4.86
C THR A 336 -19.05 -12.60 4.62
N ASN A 337 -17.83 -12.63 4.09
CA ASN A 337 -17.11 -11.40 3.75
C ASN A 337 -17.87 -10.55 2.71
N GLU A 338 -18.49 -11.18 1.71
CA GLU A 338 -19.29 -10.47 0.72
C GLU A 338 -20.53 -9.82 1.32
N ALA A 339 -21.17 -10.44 2.31
CA ALA A 339 -22.26 -9.82 3.06
C ALA A 339 -21.80 -8.57 3.82
N PHE A 340 -20.63 -8.65 4.44
CA PHE A 340 -20.02 -7.51 5.13
C PHE A 340 -19.68 -6.38 4.16
N PHE A 341 -19.11 -6.69 3.00
CA PHE A 341 -18.89 -5.70 1.94
C PHE A 341 -20.20 -5.10 1.44
N ALA A 342 -21.23 -5.91 1.23
CA ALA A 342 -22.54 -5.42 0.84
C ALA A 342 -23.15 -4.45 1.86
N ALA A 343 -22.93 -4.69 3.15
CA ALA A 343 -23.34 -3.78 4.20
C ALA A 343 -22.57 -2.45 4.17
N VAL A 344 -21.24 -2.48 4.02
CA VAL A 344 -20.38 -1.28 3.88
C VAL A 344 -20.81 -0.46 2.66
N GLU A 345 -20.97 -1.11 1.52
CA GLU A 345 -21.22 -0.46 0.25
C GLU A 345 -22.64 0.10 0.13
N SER A 346 -23.60 -0.45 0.88
CA SER A 346 -24.99 0.04 0.94
C SER A 346 -25.19 1.20 1.93
N ASP A 347 -24.25 1.40 2.86
CA ASP A 347 -24.29 2.52 3.80
C ASP A 347 -23.70 3.77 3.15
N SER A 348 -24.44 4.88 3.16
CA SER A 348 -24.03 6.10 2.42
C SER A 348 -22.76 6.74 2.98
N ALA A 349 -22.55 6.70 4.30
CA ALA A 349 -21.36 7.27 4.93
C ALA A 349 -20.13 6.40 4.67
N CYS A 350 -20.27 5.08 4.75
CA CYS A 350 -19.21 4.14 4.41
C CYS A 350 -18.89 4.19 2.91
N ALA A 351 -19.89 4.19 2.04
CA ALA A 351 -19.71 4.31 0.59
C ALA A 351 -19.00 5.62 0.20
N ALA A 352 -19.31 6.73 0.88
CA ALA A 352 -18.56 7.97 0.73
C ALA A 352 -17.11 7.79 1.19
N ALA A 353 -16.89 7.16 2.34
CA ALA A 353 -15.55 6.88 2.87
C ALA A 353 -14.72 5.96 1.97
N LEU A 354 -15.32 5.04 1.20
CA LEU A 354 -14.62 4.22 0.19
C LEU A 354 -13.96 5.06 -0.91
N SER A 355 -14.35 6.33 -1.04
CA SER A 355 -13.71 7.29 -1.94
C SER A 355 -12.34 7.76 -1.46
N ASN A 356 -12.02 7.50 -0.18
CA ASN A 356 -10.72 7.79 0.40
C ASN A 356 -9.89 6.50 0.44
N PRO A 357 -8.72 6.46 -0.23
CA PRO A 357 -7.90 5.25 -0.32
C PRO A 357 -7.54 4.64 1.04
N ARG A 358 -7.24 5.48 2.04
CA ARG A 358 -6.93 5.03 3.41
C ARG A 358 -8.15 4.43 4.10
N MET A 359 -9.29 5.09 3.99
CA MET A 359 -10.55 4.61 4.57
C MET A 359 -11.05 3.34 3.87
N ALA A 360 -10.90 3.25 2.55
CA ALA A 360 -11.19 2.04 1.79
C ALA A 360 -10.37 0.84 2.29
N ALA A 361 -9.06 1.02 2.42
CA ALA A 361 -8.15 0.05 3.01
C ALA A 361 -8.59 -0.37 4.43
N LEU A 362 -8.87 0.60 5.30
CA LEU A 362 -9.36 0.35 6.66
C LEU A 362 -10.66 -0.46 6.69
N LEU A 363 -11.65 -0.04 5.91
CA LEU A 363 -12.96 -0.68 5.86
C LEU A 363 -12.86 -2.10 5.31
N VAL A 364 -12.06 -2.34 4.28
CA VAL A 364 -11.79 -3.68 3.77
C VAL A 364 -11.20 -4.58 4.85
N LYS A 365 -10.23 -4.09 5.61
CA LYS A 365 -9.64 -4.85 6.70
C LYS A 365 -10.67 -5.20 7.76
N GLU A 366 -11.44 -4.20 8.17
CA GLU A 366 -12.43 -4.38 9.23
C GLU A 366 -13.49 -5.40 8.81
N VAL A 367 -13.92 -5.37 7.54
CA VAL A 367 -14.77 -6.41 6.96
C VAL A 367 -14.15 -7.80 7.12
N GLN A 368 -12.89 -8.00 6.72
CA GLN A 368 -12.22 -9.30 6.84
C GLN A 368 -12.07 -9.75 8.30
N ASN A 369 -11.74 -8.83 9.21
CA ASN A 369 -11.62 -9.11 10.64
C ASN A 369 -12.95 -9.55 11.24
N ILE A 370 -14.02 -8.81 10.95
CA ILE A 370 -15.36 -9.13 11.45
C ILE A 370 -15.83 -10.45 10.83
N GLY A 371 -15.57 -10.68 9.55
CA GLY A 371 -15.85 -11.96 8.87
C GLY A 371 -15.18 -13.14 9.56
N GLN A 372 -13.88 -13.05 9.81
CA GLN A 372 -13.12 -14.10 10.49
C GLN A 372 -13.62 -14.36 11.92
N ARG A 373 -13.85 -13.30 12.71
CA ARG A 373 -14.43 -13.43 14.08
C ARG A 373 -15.80 -14.07 14.06
N THR A 374 -16.69 -13.65 13.15
CA THR A 374 -18.05 -14.19 13.05
C THR A 374 -18.06 -15.69 12.79
N LEU A 375 -17.12 -16.18 11.97
CA LEU A 375 -16.98 -17.60 11.66
C LEU A 375 -16.32 -18.39 12.80
N THR A 376 -15.41 -17.76 13.54
CA THR A 376 -14.67 -18.41 14.64
C THR A 376 -15.54 -18.55 15.89
N ASP A 377 -16.39 -17.56 16.15
CA ASP A 377 -17.26 -17.53 17.33
C ASP A 377 -18.56 -18.34 17.14
N GLU A 378 -18.73 -19.06 16.02
CA GLU A 378 -19.96 -19.78 15.61
C GLU A 378 -21.24 -18.92 15.67
N ILE A 379 -21.09 -17.60 15.56
CA ILE A 379 -22.21 -16.67 15.65
C ILE A 379 -22.96 -16.69 14.32
N GLY A 380 -24.19 -17.20 14.32
CA GLY A 380 -25.06 -17.29 13.14
C GLY A 380 -25.13 -15.99 12.33
N VAL A 381 -24.54 -16.03 11.13
CA VAL A 381 -24.43 -14.91 10.16
C VAL A 381 -25.82 -14.39 9.75
N ALA A 382 -26.80 -15.29 9.62
CA ALA A 382 -28.15 -14.98 9.16
C ALA A 382 -28.96 -14.11 10.15
N THR A 383 -28.68 -14.21 11.45
CA THR A 383 -29.47 -13.54 12.51
C THR A 383 -29.01 -12.12 12.88
N LYS A 384 -27.94 -11.59 12.27
CA LYS A 384 -27.28 -10.36 12.77
C LYS A 384 -26.98 -9.27 11.74
N GLY A 385 -27.64 -9.22 10.58
CA GLY A 385 -27.47 -8.13 9.60
C GLY A 385 -27.52 -6.71 10.20
N ILE A 386 -28.29 -6.52 11.27
CA ILE A 386 -28.40 -5.25 12.04
C ILE A 386 -27.15 -4.95 12.89
N ASN A 387 -26.51 -5.95 13.50
CA ASN A 387 -25.31 -5.76 14.33
C ASN A 387 -24.05 -5.51 13.49
N VAL A 388 -23.99 -6.11 12.30
CA VAL A 388 -22.93 -5.89 11.32
C VAL A 388 -22.86 -4.42 10.90
N ARG A 389 -23.99 -3.87 10.46
CA ARG A 389 -24.10 -2.45 10.10
C ARG A 389 -23.65 -1.57 11.27
N ARG A 390 -24.10 -1.87 12.49
CA ARG A 390 -23.70 -1.13 13.70
C ARG A 390 -22.20 -1.19 13.99
N HIS A 391 -21.55 -2.35 13.86
CA HIS A 391 -20.11 -2.48 14.09
C HIS A 391 -19.26 -1.81 13.02
N VAL A 392 -19.61 -2.00 11.74
CA VAL A 392 -18.94 -1.35 10.62
C VAL A 392 -19.13 0.17 10.68
N SER A 393 -20.36 0.64 10.93
CA SER A 393 -20.62 2.07 11.11
C SER A 393 -19.91 2.64 12.33
N ALA A 394 -19.84 1.91 13.47
CA ALA A 394 -19.08 2.35 14.63
C ALA A 394 -17.56 2.43 14.35
N ALA A 395 -17.01 1.48 13.59
CA ALA A 395 -15.62 1.54 13.14
C ALA A 395 -15.41 2.73 12.19
N SER A 396 -16.28 2.90 11.19
CA SER A 396 -16.28 4.04 10.25
C SER A 396 -16.36 5.39 10.99
N SER A 397 -17.24 5.51 11.99
CA SER A 397 -17.35 6.71 12.83
C SER A 397 -16.10 6.97 13.65
N ARG A 398 -15.48 5.95 14.26
CA ARG A 398 -14.19 6.10 14.96
C ARG A 398 -13.11 6.62 14.00
N PHE A 399 -13.08 6.13 12.76
CA PHE A 399 -12.14 6.60 11.75
C PHE A 399 -12.43 8.01 11.25
N GLN A 400 -13.69 8.41 11.12
CA GLN A 400 -14.06 9.81 10.84
C GLN A 400 -13.60 10.75 11.97
N THR A 401 -13.60 10.31 13.22
CA THR A 401 -13.00 11.07 14.33
C THR A 401 -11.49 11.23 14.15
N TYR A 402 -10.76 10.18 13.76
CA TYR A 402 -9.32 10.28 13.46
C TYR A 402 -8.98 11.17 12.25
N LEU A 403 -9.92 11.37 11.31
CA LEU A 403 -9.76 12.31 10.20
C LEU A 403 -10.08 13.76 10.58
N ARG A 404 -10.90 13.99 11.61
CA ARG A 404 -11.23 15.32 12.13
C ARG A 404 -10.23 15.84 13.16
N VAL A 405 -9.52 14.95 13.85
CA VAL A 405 -8.42 15.32 14.74
C VAL A 405 -7.14 15.41 13.90
N GLY A 406 -6.99 16.51 13.16
CA GLY A 406 -5.68 16.93 12.68
C GLY A 406 -4.94 17.69 13.80
N PRO A 407 -3.62 17.54 13.96
CA PRO A 407 -2.81 18.70 14.36
C PRO A 407 -2.86 19.79 13.29
#